data_AF-A0A946I6C8-F1
#
_entry.id   AF-A0A946I6C8-F1
#
_cell.length_a   1.000
_cell.length_b   1.000
_cell.length_c   1.000
_cell.angle_alpha   90.00
_cell.angle_beta   90.00
_cell.angle_gamma   90.00
#
_symmetry.space_group_name_H-M   'P 1'
#
loop_
_entity.id
_entity.type
_entity.pdbx_description
1 polymer ?
#
loop_
_entity_poly.entity_id
_entity_poly.type
_entity_poly.pdbx_seq_one_letter_code
_entity_poly.pdbx_strand_id
1 'polypeptide(L)'
;MKKIVSLLMVFGVSFLGFSQEVNTGEIHGDFDLNLQSYQEDELIGATAADEVILNNAYLNLNYIKGNFATGLRYESYLNALADYDPEFKGNGIPYRYATYSIDGLEVTVGNYYEQLGSGLIFR
;
A
#
# COMPACT_ATOMS: atom_id res chain seq x y z
N MET A 1 25.39 -10.55 -25.27
CA MET A 1 25.97 -9.39 -24.54
C MET A 1 25.50 -8.04 -25.07
N LYS A 2 25.39 -7.80 -26.38
CA LYS A 2 24.92 -6.51 -26.94
C LYS A 2 23.45 -6.13 -26.65
N LYS A 3 22.58 -7.10 -26.35
CA LYS A 3 21.15 -6.86 -26.05
C LYS A 3 20.88 -6.40 -24.61
N ILE A 4 21.75 -6.72 -23.66
CA ILE A 4 21.61 -6.32 -22.24
C ILE A 4 21.94 -4.84 -22.05
N VAL A 5 22.90 -4.32 -22.82
CA VAL A 5 23.29 -2.91 -22.79
C VAL A 5 22.16 -1.99 -23.27
N SER A 6 21.30 -2.46 -24.18
CA SER A 6 20.18 -1.68 -24.70
C SER A 6 19.04 -1.49 -23.68
N LEU A 7 18.91 -2.40 -22.70
CA LEU A 7 17.87 -2.33 -21.67
C LEU A 7 18.23 -1.32 -20.55
N LEU A 8 19.52 -1.10 -20.31
CA LEU A 8 20.03 -0.13 -19.34
C LEU A 8 19.91 1.33 -19.80
N MET A 9 19.67 1.58 -21.09
CA MET A 9 19.62 2.94 -21.64
C MET A 9 18.23 3.61 -21.51
N VAL A 10 17.20 2.86 -21.11
CA VAL A 10 15.83 3.37 -20.95
C VAL A 10 15.62 4.11 -19.61
N PHE A 11 16.55 3.98 -18.66
CA PHE A 11 16.48 4.65 -17.34
C PHE A 11 16.97 6.12 -17.34
N GLY A 12 17.30 6.68 -18.51
CA GLY A 12 17.94 7.99 -18.64
C GLY A 12 17.04 9.16 -19.05
N VAL A 13 15.72 9.10 -18.85
CA VAL A 13 14.86 10.28 -19.04
C VAL A 13 14.92 11.11 -17.77
N SER A 14 15.88 12.03 -17.71
CA SER A 14 15.90 13.11 -16.73
C SER A 14 14.65 13.97 -16.95
N PHE A 15 13.69 13.88 -16.02
CA PHE A 15 12.57 14.82 -15.97
C PHE A 15 13.12 16.23 -15.72
N LEU A 16 13.09 17.09 -16.75
CA LEU A 16 13.26 18.53 -16.57
C LEU A 16 11.98 19.08 -15.92
N GLY A 17 11.92 18.99 -14.60
CA GLY A 17 10.82 19.56 -13.81
C GLY A 17 10.93 21.08 -13.75
N PHE A 18 10.03 21.78 -14.43
CA PHE A 18 9.79 23.19 -14.17
C PHE A 18 9.09 23.33 -12.82
N SER A 19 9.82 23.72 -11.77
CA SER A 19 9.24 24.08 -10.48
C SER A 19 8.62 25.47 -10.58
N GLN A 20 7.32 25.52 -10.86
CA GLN A 20 6.48 26.69 -10.57
C GLN A 20 5.60 26.30 -9.38
N GLU A 21 5.43 27.18 -8.38
CA GLU A 21 4.47 27.00 -7.29
C GLU A 21 3.05 27.00 -7.87
N VAL A 22 2.64 25.89 -8.44
CA VAL A 22 1.24 25.59 -8.67
C VAL A 22 0.83 24.77 -7.46
N ASN A 23 -0.09 25.29 -6.64
CA ASN A 23 -0.69 24.56 -5.53
C ASN A 23 -1.60 23.44 -6.08
N THR A 24 -0.98 22.40 -6.65
CA THR A 24 -1.64 21.23 -7.23
C THR A 24 -2.03 20.21 -6.18
N GLY A 25 -1.65 20.42 -4.92
CA GLY A 25 -1.72 19.41 -3.86
C GLY A 25 -0.53 18.45 -3.90
N GLU A 26 -0.42 17.66 -2.84
CA GLU A 26 0.67 16.74 -2.57
C GLU A 26 0.16 15.30 -2.61
N ILE A 27 0.94 14.39 -3.18
CA ILE A 27 0.66 12.95 -3.17
C ILE A 27 1.71 12.27 -2.31
N HIS A 28 1.26 11.55 -1.30
CA HIS A 28 2.08 10.77 -0.38
C HIS A 28 1.64 9.31 -0.43
N GLY A 29 2.52 8.41 -0.03
CA GLY A 29 2.17 7.00 -0.01
C GLY A 29 3.34 6.12 0.36
N ASP A 30 3.04 4.85 0.52
CA ASP A 30 3.99 3.81 0.82
C ASP A 30 3.53 2.49 0.19
N PHE A 31 4.50 1.65 -0.12
CA PHE A 31 4.30 0.35 -0.75
C PHE A 31 5.10 -0.67 0.02
N ASP A 32 4.47 -1.80 0.31
CA ASP A 32 5.12 -2.95 0.92
C ASP A 32 4.85 -4.20 0.09
N LEU A 33 5.89 -5.04 0.00
CA LEU A 33 5.85 -6.29 -0.70
C LEU A 33 6.62 -7.32 0.12
N ASN A 34 5.88 -8.23 0.73
CA ASN A 34 6.43 -9.38 1.42
C ASN A 34 6.28 -10.62 0.52
N LEU A 35 7.39 -11.33 0.30
CA LEU A 35 7.45 -12.54 -0.50
C LEU A 35 8.15 -13.64 0.29
N GLN A 36 7.56 -14.83 0.34
CA GLN A 36 8.12 -15.96 1.06
C GLN A 36 7.92 -17.27 0.31
N SER A 37 8.92 -18.15 0.42
CA SER A 37 8.84 -19.54 -0.02
C SER A 37 8.94 -20.44 1.20
N TYR A 38 8.25 -21.57 1.16
CA TYR A 38 8.19 -22.53 2.25
C TYR A 38 8.84 -23.84 1.80
N GLN A 39 9.53 -24.51 2.73
CA GLN A 39 10.13 -25.81 2.50
C GLN A 39 9.48 -26.83 3.43
N GLU A 40 9.33 -28.05 2.92
CA GLU A 40 8.88 -29.18 3.73
C GLU A 40 9.99 -29.57 4.71
N ASP A 41 9.59 -29.89 5.94
CA ASP A 41 10.48 -30.46 6.95
C ASP A 41 9.72 -31.53 7.74
N GLU A 42 9.97 -32.79 7.38
CA GLU A 42 9.34 -33.95 8.00
C GLU A 42 9.70 -34.11 9.48
N LEU A 43 10.88 -33.62 9.93
CA LEU A 43 11.32 -33.77 11.33
C LEU A 43 10.42 -32.97 12.29
N ILE A 44 9.89 -31.84 11.81
CA ILE A 44 8.98 -30.98 12.57
C ILE A 44 7.53 -31.03 12.05
N GLY A 45 7.26 -31.83 11.01
CA GLY A 45 5.95 -31.94 10.38
C GLY A 45 5.51 -30.68 9.63
N ALA A 46 6.45 -29.87 9.14
CA ALA A 46 6.13 -28.68 8.36
C ALA A 46 5.82 -29.05 6.90
N THR A 47 4.66 -28.61 6.42
CA THR A 47 4.23 -28.76 5.03
C THR A 47 4.42 -27.45 4.29
N ALA A 48 5.01 -27.50 3.09
CA ALA A 48 5.09 -26.34 2.22
C ALA A 48 3.70 -26.03 1.60
N ALA A 49 3.51 -24.78 1.20
CA ALA A 49 2.38 -24.40 0.36
C ALA A 49 2.58 -24.94 -1.07
N ASP A 50 1.47 -25.14 -1.80
CA ASP A 50 1.51 -25.63 -3.19
C ASP A 50 2.21 -24.62 -4.12
N GLU A 51 2.07 -23.33 -3.85
CA GLU A 51 2.72 -22.26 -4.60
C GLU A 51 4.18 -22.02 -4.17
N VAL A 52 5.06 -21.79 -5.14
CA VAL A 52 6.50 -21.56 -4.89
C VAL A 52 6.75 -20.27 -4.10
N ILE A 53 5.94 -19.24 -4.32
CA ILE A 53 6.04 -17.94 -3.65
C ILE A 53 4.66 -17.51 -3.19
N LEU A 54 4.56 -17.22 -1.90
CA LEU A 54 3.43 -16.57 -1.26
C LEU A 54 3.75 -15.08 -1.09
N ASN A 55 2.73 -14.23 -1.11
CA ASN A 55 2.84 -12.79 -1.09
C ASN A 55 1.76 -12.13 -0.22
N ASN A 56 2.20 -11.11 0.51
CA ASN A 56 1.34 -10.09 1.08
C ASN A 56 1.86 -8.74 0.61
N ALA A 57 1.01 -7.94 -0.03
CA ALA A 57 1.43 -6.64 -0.55
C ALA A 57 0.35 -5.60 -0.34
N TYR A 58 0.77 -4.35 -0.18
CA TYR A 58 -0.15 -3.23 -0.20
C TYR A 58 0.48 -2.00 -0.85
N LEU A 59 -0.37 -1.15 -1.41
CA LEU A 59 -0.05 0.20 -1.86
C LEU A 59 -0.99 1.17 -1.18
N ASN A 60 -0.44 2.11 -0.42
CA ASN A 60 -1.17 3.18 0.23
C ASN A 60 -0.89 4.50 -0.50
N LEU A 61 -1.94 5.24 -0.83
CA LEU A 61 -1.87 6.53 -1.51
C LEU A 61 -2.76 7.55 -0.79
N ASN A 62 -2.22 8.74 -0.58
CA ASN A 62 -2.89 9.88 0.01
C ASN A 62 -2.66 11.09 -0.86
N TYR A 63 -3.69 11.90 -1.04
CA TYR A 63 -3.65 13.17 -1.75
C TYR A 63 -4.20 14.26 -0.84
N ILE A 64 -3.47 15.37 -0.71
CA ILE A 64 -3.84 16.49 0.14
C ILE A 64 -3.76 17.78 -0.69
N LYS A 65 -4.82 18.57 -0.67
CA LYS A 65 -4.85 19.90 -1.28
C LYS A 65 -5.70 20.86 -0.46
N GLY A 66 -5.05 21.80 0.22
CA GLY A 66 -5.72 22.77 1.08
C GLY A 66 -6.58 22.06 2.12
N ASN A 67 -7.88 22.34 2.11
CA ASN A 67 -8.85 21.80 3.06
C ASN A 67 -9.33 20.38 2.73
N PHE A 68 -8.88 19.79 1.62
CA PHE A 68 -9.31 18.46 1.18
C PHE A 68 -8.18 17.44 1.29
N ALA A 69 -8.48 16.29 1.86
CA ALA A 69 -7.61 15.13 1.86
C ALA A 69 -8.39 13.89 1.40
N THR A 70 -7.75 12.99 0.68
CA THR A 70 -8.32 11.70 0.31
C THR A 70 -7.23 10.66 0.25
N GLY A 71 -7.58 9.40 0.44
CA GLY A 71 -6.62 8.34 0.29
C GLY A 71 -7.29 7.01 0.05
N LEU A 72 -6.49 6.06 -0.42
CA LEU A 72 -6.89 4.69 -0.65
C LEU A 72 -5.72 3.76 -0.36
N ARG A 73 -6.04 2.55 0.08
CA ARG A 73 -5.09 1.45 0.18
C ARG A 73 -5.57 0.31 -0.67
N TYR A 74 -4.75 -0.10 -1.62
CA TYR A 74 -4.93 -1.34 -2.35
C TYR A 74 -4.13 -2.45 -1.64
N GLU A 75 -4.77 -3.57 -1.36
CA GLU A 75 -4.17 -4.72 -0.70
C GLU A 75 -4.27 -5.95 -1.61
N SER A 76 -3.25 -6.81 -1.60
CA SER A 76 -3.12 -7.98 -2.45
C SER A 76 -2.50 -9.16 -1.71
N TYR A 77 -3.33 -10.18 -1.50
CA TYR A 77 -3.08 -11.44 -0.80
C TYR A 77 -3.48 -12.65 -1.67
N LEU A 78 -3.16 -12.58 -2.97
CA LEU A 78 -3.56 -13.62 -3.94
C LEU A 78 -2.99 -15.00 -3.56
N ASN A 79 -1.71 -15.05 -3.17
CA ASN A 79 -1.09 -16.21 -2.55
C ASN A 79 -0.68 -15.82 -1.11
N ALA A 80 -1.65 -15.53 -0.24
CA ALA A 80 -1.35 -15.04 1.12
C ALA A 80 -0.27 -15.89 1.84
N LEU A 81 0.57 -15.24 2.64
CA LEU A 81 1.55 -15.93 3.49
C LEU A 81 0.86 -16.96 4.40
N ALA A 82 1.56 -18.04 4.77
CA ALA A 82 0.97 -19.18 5.46
C ALA A 82 0.47 -18.85 6.88
N ASP A 83 0.96 -17.75 7.47
CA ASP A 83 0.56 -17.21 8.76
C ASP A 83 -0.60 -16.20 8.68
N TYR A 84 -1.11 -15.92 7.47
CA TYR A 84 -2.27 -15.06 7.26
C TYR A 84 -3.57 -15.86 7.26
N ASP A 85 -4.65 -15.22 7.72
CA ASP A 85 -5.98 -15.82 7.70
C ASP A 85 -6.43 -16.09 6.25
N PRO A 86 -6.82 -17.33 5.90
CA PRO A 86 -7.29 -17.67 4.56
C PRO A 86 -8.49 -16.84 4.09
N GLU A 87 -9.30 -16.28 4.99
CA GLU A 87 -10.43 -15.42 4.65
C GLU A 87 -10.01 -14.12 3.96
N PHE A 88 -8.76 -13.67 4.14
CA PHE A 88 -8.23 -12.47 3.48
C PHE A 88 -7.67 -12.74 2.08
N LYS A 89 -7.72 -14.00 1.59
CA LYS A 89 -7.23 -14.34 0.26
C LYS A 89 -7.97 -13.54 -0.82
N GLY A 90 -7.20 -12.84 -1.66
CA GLY A 90 -7.74 -12.00 -2.72
C GLY A 90 -7.05 -10.66 -2.79
N ASN A 91 -7.71 -9.68 -3.39
CA ASN A 91 -7.19 -8.32 -3.54
C ASN A 91 -8.34 -7.32 -3.57
N GLY A 92 -8.07 -6.08 -3.14
CA GLY A 92 -9.11 -5.07 -3.09
C GLY A 92 -8.66 -3.73 -2.53
N ILE A 93 -9.63 -2.84 -2.35
CA ILE A 93 -9.43 -1.52 -1.74
C ILE A 93 -10.26 -1.47 -0.46
N PRO A 94 -9.77 -2.08 0.65
CA PRO A 94 -10.50 -2.12 1.91
C PRO A 94 -10.54 -0.74 2.59
N TYR A 95 -9.50 0.07 2.39
CA TYR A 95 -9.38 1.41 2.94
C TYR A 95 -9.51 2.46 1.83
N ARG A 96 -10.45 3.38 1.99
CA ARG A 96 -10.63 4.55 1.11
C ARG A 96 -11.41 5.63 1.84
N TYR A 97 -10.95 6.87 1.79
CA TYR A 97 -11.61 7.96 2.49
C TYR A 97 -11.48 9.27 1.74
N ALA A 98 -12.37 10.19 2.08
CA ALA A 98 -12.25 11.61 1.77
C ALA A 98 -12.58 12.42 3.02
N THR A 99 -11.79 13.45 3.27
CA THR A 99 -11.90 14.36 4.41
C THR A 99 -11.94 15.79 3.88
N TYR A 100 -12.80 16.61 4.48
CA TYR A 100 -12.80 18.04 4.29
C TYR A 100 -12.81 18.76 5.64
N SER A 101 -11.93 19.75 5.80
CA SER A 101 -11.75 20.48 7.06
C SER A 101 -11.95 21.99 6.85
N ILE A 102 -12.85 22.60 7.63
CA ILE A 102 -13.18 24.03 7.56
C ILE A 102 -13.48 24.58 8.95
N ASP A 103 -12.83 25.68 9.34
CA ASP A 103 -13.11 26.45 10.57
C ASP A 103 -13.29 25.61 11.85
N GLY A 104 -12.45 24.58 12.02
CA GLY A 104 -12.47 23.68 13.18
C GLY A 104 -13.47 22.52 13.08
N LEU A 105 -14.22 22.40 11.99
CA LEU A 105 -15.04 21.24 11.65
C LEU A 105 -14.29 20.35 10.65
N GLU A 106 -14.18 19.06 10.95
CA GLU A 106 -13.65 18.04 10.05
C GLU A 106 -14.70 16.98 9.77
N VAL A 107 -14.91 16.64 8.51
CA VAL A 107 -15.86 15.61 8.08
C VAL A 107 -15.14 14.61 7.20
N THR A 108 -15.15 13.34 7.62
CA THR A 108 -14.58 12.21 6.89
C THR A 108 -15.67 11.24 6.46
N VAL A 109 -15.59 10.78 5.21
CA VAL A 109 -16.48 9.75 4.66
C VAL A 109 -15.67 8.66 3.99
N GLY A 110 -16.10 7.40 4.18
CA GLY A 110 -15.52 6.25 3.50
C GLY A 110 -15.31 5.07 4.43
N ASN A 111 -14.36 4.22 4.05
CA ASN A 111 -13.89 3.08 4.82
C ASN A 111 -12.51 3.43 5.35
N TYR A 112 -12.42 3.72 6.64
CA TYR A 112 -11.16 4.04 7.30
C TYR A 112 -11.08 3.32 8.64
N TYR A 113 -9.85 3.04 9.06
CA TYR A 113 -9.61 2.51 10.38
C TYR A 113 -9.73 3.66 11.38
N GLU A 114 -10.75 3.61 12.22
CA GLU A 114 -10.80 4.50 13.39
C GLU A 114 -9.71 4.10 14.37
N GLN A 115 -9.02 5.10 14.92
CA GLN A 115 -7.95 4.87 15.88
C GLN A 115 -8.54 4.57 17.26
N LEU A 116 -9.06 3.36 17.43
CA LEU A 116 -9.45 2.85 18.75
C LEU A 116 -8.17 2.49 19.53
N GLY A 117 -7.82 3.32 20.52
CA GLY A 117 -6.68 3.05 21.41
C GLY A 117 -5.66 4.17 21.60
N SER A 118 -5.86 5.36 21.01
CA SER A 118 -4.95 6.50 21.22
C SER A 118 -5.01 7.12 22.63
N GLY A 119 -5.94 6.65 23.48
CA GLY A 119 -6.18 7.20 24.82
C GLY A 119 -6.71 8.64 24.83
N LEU A 120 -6.96 9.23 23.66
CA LEU A 120 -7.52 10.58 23.48
C LEU A 120 -9.05 10.58 23.43
N ILE A 121 -9.68 9.44 23.13
CA ILE A 121 -11.15 9.30 23.04
C ILE A 121 -11.83 9.42 24.41
N PHE A 122 -11.10 9.26 25.53
CA PHE A 122 -11.62 9.36 26.90
C PHE A 122 -11.11 10.58 27.68
N ARG A 123 -10.83 11.69 27.01
CA ARG A 123 -10.35 12.94 27.65
C ARG A 123 -11.28 14.10 27.39
#